data_AF-A0AAD9ZJS3-F1
#
_entry.id   AF-A0AAD9ZJS3-F1
#
_cell.length_a   1.000
_cell.length_b   1.000
_cell.length_c   1.000
_cell.angle_alpha   90.00
_cell.angle_beta   90.00
_cell.angle_gamma   90.00
#
_symmetry.space_group_name_H-M   'P 1'
#
loop_
_entity.id
_entity.type
_entity.pdbx_description
1 polymer ?
#
loop_
_entity_poly.entity_id
_entity_poly.type
_entity_poly.pdbx_seq_one_letter_code
_entity_poly.pdbx_strand_id
1 'polypeptide(L)'
;MSLKHTSLIQYQIVLANGSLVNANAQSNPDLWWALKGGSNNFGKQDIVQKPQNTQKIRLGIVTAFTLSTYPIHEVWGGIKSYTLDQLPALFHAAIEYQSKPNKDPYANFMMQAFTTNASVGAVLNMVYLKPEASPPAFSPFYSIPTTGDTTKI
;
A
#
# COMPACT_ATOMS: atom_id res chain seq x y z
N MET A 1 0.68 -19.16 -2.19
CA MET A 1 1.00 -17.72 -2.31
C MET A 1 0.87 -17.10 -0.92
N SER A 2 1.97 -16.93 -0.19
CA SER A 2 1.97 -16.41 1.19
C SER A 2 2.19 -14.90 1.13
N LEU A 3 1.20 -14.12 1.58
CA LEU A 3 1.32 -12.68 1.76
C LEU A 3 2.28 -12.41 2.93
N LYS A 4 3.59 -12.40 2.67
CA LYS A 4 4.65 -12.12 3.66
C LYS A 4 4.77 -10.63 4.04
N HIS A 5 3.90 -9.75 3.54
CA HIS A 5 4.00 -8.30 3.71
C HIS A 5 2.79 -7.69 4.44
N THR A 6 2.44 -8.22 5.61
CA THR A 6 1.50 -7.52 6.48
C THR A 6 2.16 -7.18 7.80
N SER A 7 2.23 -5.89 8.12
CA SER A 7 2.66 -5.41 9.44
C SER A 7 1.68 -5.76 10.53
N LEU A 8 0.61 -6.50 10.22
CA LEU A 8 -0.44 -6.81 11.17
C LEU A 8 -0.09 -8.02 12.04
N ILE A 9 0.01 -7.73 13.34
CA ILE A 9 0.33 -8.67 14.41
C ILE A 9 -0.95 -9.33 14.90
N GLN A 10 -2.01 -8.55 15.18
CA GLN A 10 -3.22 -9.07 15.82
C GLN A 10 -4.48 -8.27 15.43
N TYR A 11 -5.61 -8.97 15.37
CA TYR A 11 -6.95 -8.40 15.39
C TYR A 11 -7.63 -8.67 16.73
N GLN A 12 -8.37 -7.70 17.24
CA GLN A 12 -9.38 -7.93 18.27
C GLN A 12 -10.76 -7.88 17.61
N ILE A 13 -11.57 -8.90 17.83
CA ILE A 13 -12.81 -9.13 17.09
C ILE A 13 -13.94 -9.40 18.08
N VAL A 14 -15.07 -8.71 17.92
CA VAL A 14 -16.33 -9.06 18.58
C VAL A 14 -17.12 -9.97 17.65
N LEU A 15 -17.32 -11.22 18.05
CA LEU A 15 -18.11 -12.21 17.29
C LEU A 15 -19.61 -11.92 17.40
N ALA A 16 -20.40 -12.48 16.49
CA ALA A 16 -21.87 -12.33 16.47
C ALA A 16 -22.61 -12.72 17.77
N ASN A 17 -21.97 -13.51 18.65
CA ASN A 17 -22.51 -13.84 19.98
C ASN A 17 -22.07 -12.85 21.08
N GLY A 18 -21.48 -11.71 20.71
CA GLY A 18 -20.97 -10.69 21.63
C GLY A 18 -19.63 -11.02 22.29
N SER A 19 -19.05 -12.20 22.03
CA SER A 19 -17.76 -12.57 22.64
C SER A 19 -16.57 -11.89 21.95
N LEU A 20 -15.60 -11.47 22.76
CA LEU A 20 -14.36 -10.85 22.30
C LEU A 20 -13.29 -11.92 22.09
N VAL A 21 -12.68 -11.95 20.92
CA VAL A 21 -11.59 -12.87 20.58
C VAL A 21 -10.40 -12.13 19.98
N ASN A 22 -9.19 -12.63 20.25
CA ASN A 22 -7.97 -12.16 19.63
C ASN A 22 -7.57 -13.13 18.51
N ALA A 23 -7.30 -12.61 17.31
CA ALA A 23 -6.81 -13.39 16.17
C ALA A 23 -5.40 -12.95 15.79
N ASN A 24 -4.45 -13.88 15.91
CA ASN A 24 -3.03 -13.75 15.57
C ASN A 24 -2.49 -15.07 14.99
N ALA A 25 -1.18 -15.18 14.77
CA ALA A 25 -0.58 -16.38 14.17
C ALA A 25 -0.76 -17.66 15.01
N GLN A 26 -0.96 -17.52 16.33
CA GLN A 26 -1.04 -18.62 17.29
C GLN A 26 -2.47 -18.86 17.81
N SER A 27 -3.32 -17.84 17.78
CA SER A 27 -4.69 -17.87 18.30
C SER A 27 -5.67 -17.44 17.21
N ASN A 28 -6.66 -18.29 16.88
CA ASN A 28 -7.59 -18.08 15.76
C ASN A 28 -6.88 -17.75 14.42
N PRO A 29 -5.92 -18.59 13.96
CA PRO A 29 -5.08 -18.31 12.80
C PRO A 29 -5.84 -18.31 11.47
N ASP A 30 -6.98 -19.02 11.41
CA ASP A 30 -7.93 -19.01 10.30
C ASP A 30 -8.59 -17.63 10.14
N LEU A 31 -9.06 -17.03 11.24
CA LEU A 31 -9.57 -15.65 11.26
C LEU A 31 -8.47 -14.64 10.92
N TRP A 32 -7.27 -14.82 11.49
CA TRP A 32 -6.13 -13.95 11.22
C TRP A 32 -5.68 -13.98 9.75
N TRP A 33 -5.72 -15.15 9.10
CA TRP A 33 -5.42 -15.28 7.69
C TRP A 33 -6.52 -14.68 6.80
N ALA A 34 -7.78 -14.97 7.11
CA ALA A 34 -8.92 -14.45 6.36
C ALA A 34 -8.91 -12.90 6.34
N LEU A 35 -8.77 -12.27 7.51
CA LEU A 35 -8.81 -10.80 7.62
C LEU A 35 -7.65 -10.06 6.94
N LYS A 36 -6.58 -10.76 6.54
CA LYS A 36 -5.49 -10.16 5.74
C LYS A 36 -5.83 -9.97 4.26
N GLY A 37 -6.93 -10.56 3.76
CA GLY A 37 -7.30 -10.51 2.35
C GLY A 37 -8.78 -10.22 2.06
N GLY A 38 -9.69 -10.45 3.01
CA GLY A 38 -11.10 -10.10 2.86
C GLY A 38 -11.47 -8.93 3.74
N SER A 39 -11.67 -7.77 3.12
CA SER A 39 -12.25 -6.61 3.78
C SER A 39 -13.70 -6.93 4.17
N ASN A 40 -14.01 -6.77 5.45
CA ASN A 40 -15.32 -6.70 6.10
C ASN A 40 -16.41 -7.77 5.89
N ASN A 41 -16.28 -8.77 5.01
CA ASN A 41 -17.36 -9.75 4.81
C ASN A 41 -16.85 -11.17 4.50
N PHE A 42 -16.54 -11.97 5.53
CA PHE A 42 -16.43 -13.42 5.37
C PHE A 42 -17.77 -14.09 5.57
N GLY A 43 -18.54 -14.09 4.49
CA GLY A 43 -19.75 -14.88 4.34
C GLY A 43 -19.88 -15.36 2.91
N LYS A 44 -19.26 -16.50 2.57
CA LYS A 44 -19.90 -17.47 1.69
C LYS A 44 -19.78 -18.84 2.32
N GLN A 45 -20.95 -19.37 2.64
CA GLN A 45 -21.17 -20.78 2.86
C GLN A 45 -20.76 -21.50 1.58
N ASP A 46 -19.72 -22.32 1.62
CA ASP A 46 -19.78 -23.52 0.81
C ASP A 46 -20.62 -24.52 1.61
N ILE A 47 -21.91 -24.55 1.27
CA ILE A 47 -22.75 -25.72 1.53
C ILE A 47 -22.25 -26.82 0.59
N VAL A 48 -21.07 -27.37 0.89
CA VAL A 48 -20.73 -28.73 0.50
C VAL A 48 -20.73 -29.49 1.80
N GLN A 49 -21.74 -30.35 1.96
CA GLN A 49 -21.90 -31.23 3.10
C GLN A 49 -20.57 -31.96 3.37
N LYS A 50 -19.78 -31.44 4.32
CA LYS A 50 -18.68 -32.16 4.96
C LYS A 50 -19.07 -32.43 6.42
N PRO A 51 -18.71 -33.61 6.95
CA PRO A 51 -19.32 -34.16 8.14
C PRO A 51 -18.86 -33.41 9.41
N GLN A 52 -19.84 -32.98 10.21
CA GLN A 52 -19.85 -32.72 11.66
C GLN A 52 -18.73 -31.89 12.34
N ASN A 53 -17.75 -31.35 11.64
CA ASN A 53 -16.70 -30.52 12.27
C ASN A 53 -16.36 -29.25 11.49
N THR A 54 -17.34 -28.68 10.77
CA THR A 54 -17.17 -27.39 10.11
C THR A 54 -17.16 -26.28 11.17
N GLN A 55 -15.97 -25.78 11.49
CA GLN A 55 -15.78 -24.61 12.31
C GLN A 55 -16.51 -23.44 11.67
N LYS A 56 -17.67 -23.11 12.24
CA LYS A 56 -18.58 -22.05 11.77
C LYS A 56 -17.76 -20.75 11.72
N ILE A 57 -17.43 -20.27 10.53
CA ILE A 57 -16.76 -18.97 10.36
C ILE A 57 -17.77 -17.92 10.84
N ARG A 58 -17.47 -17.31 11.99
CA ARG A 58 -18.37 -16.38 12.68
C ARG A 58 -18.10 -14.98 12.16
N LEU A 59 -19.14 -14.35 11.61
CA LEU A 59 -19.16 -12.91 11.34
C LEU A 59 -18.79 -12.17 12.63
N GLY A 60 -17.82 -11.28 12.55
CA GLY A 60 -17.34 -10.50 13.68
C GLY A 60 -16.82 -9.14 13.23
N ILE A 61 -16.96 -8.14 14.09
CA ILE A 61 -16.51 -6.76 13.84
C ILE A 61 -15.13 -6.62 14.46
N VAL A 62 -14.16 -6.16 13.67
CA VAL A 62 -12.83 -5.84 14.19
C VAL A 62 -12.91 -4.53 14.99
N THR A 63 -12.56 -4.58 16.27
CA THR A 63 -12.61 -3.43 17.19
C THR A 63 -11.23 -2.81 17.42
N ALA A 64 -10.15 -3.58 17.24
CA ALA A 64 -8.78 -3.08 17.35
C ALA A 64 -7.81 -3.84 16.45
N PHE A 65 -6.75 -3.14 16.04
CA PHE A 65 -5.63 -3.69 15.27
C PHE A 65 -4.33 -3.45 16.04
N THR A 66 -3.45 -4.44 16.07
CA THR A 66 -2.06 -4.28 16.52
C THR A 66 -1.14 -4.41 15.32
N LEU A 67 -0.36 -3.36 15.06
CA LEU A 67 0.53 -3.24 13.91
C LEU A 67 1.98 -3.14 14.39
N SER A 68 2.89 -3.80 13.68
CA SER A 68 4.32 -3.56 13.76
C SER A 68 4.63 -2.26 13.04
N THR A 69 5.27 -1.34 13.76
CA THR A 69 5.76 -0.08 13.20
C THR A 69 7.29 -0.11 13.10
N TYR A 70 7.84 0.81 12.33
CA TYR A 70 9.28 1.06 12.25
C TYR A 70 9.50 2.57 12.40
N PRO A 71 10.59 3.00 13.04
CA PRO A 71 10.89 4.43 13.15
C PRO A 71 11.15 5.01 11.76
N ILE A 72 10.50 6.13 11.46
CA ILE A 72 10.75 6.95 10.28
C ILE A 72 11.36 8.26 10.77
N HIS A 73 12.48 8.65 10.15
CA HIS A 73 13.18 9.90 10.43
C HIS A 73 12.90 10.91 9.31
N GLU A 74 13.82 11.83 9.06
CA GLU A 74 13.77 12.72 7.90
C GLU A 74 13.75 11.89 6.60
N VAL A 75 12.90 12.30 5.67
CA VAL A 75 12.67 11.62 4.39
C VAL A 75 12.75 12.64 3.28
N TRP A 76 13.35 12.28 2.15
CA TRP A 76 13.27 13.14 0.98
C TRP A 76 11.95 12.89 0.24
N GLY A 77 11.20 13.94 -0.07
CA GLY A 77 9.98 13.79 -0.84
C GLY A 77 9.34 15.10 -1.23
N GLY A 78 8.28 15.00 -2.02
CA GLY A 78 7.52 16.14 -2.49
C GLY A 78 6.86 15.87 -3.82
N ILE A 79 6.50 16.97 -4.48
CA ILE A 79 5.66 16.96 -5.65
C ILE A 79 6.36 17.68 -6.78
N LYS A 80 6.36 17.05 -7.96
CA LYS A 80 6.72 17.70 -9.22
C LYS A 80 5.50 17.82 -10.12
N SER A 81 5.31 18.99 -10.69
CA SER A 81 4.20 19.30 -11.60
C SER A 81 4.70 19.36 -13.04
N TYR A 82 3.89 18.86 -13.97
CA TYR A 82 4.25 18.72 -15.38
C TYR A 82 3.12 19.19 -16.29
N THR A 83 3.47 19.66 -17.49
CA THR A 83 2.48 19.95 -18.54
C THR A 83 2.02 18.68 -19.25
N LEU A 84 0.92 18.77 -20.01
CA LEU A 84 0.40 17.65 -20.80
C LEU A 84 1.43 17.09 -21.81
N ASP A 85 2.27 17.95 -22.38
CA ASP A 85 3.28 17.55 -23.37
C ASP A 85 4.36 16.62 -22.79
N GLN A 86 4.54 16.63 -21.47
CA GLN A 86 5.50 15.78 -20.78
C GLN A 86 4.94 14.40 -20.40
N LEU A 87 3.64 14.15 -20.60
CA LEU A 87 3.02 12.85 -20.28
C LEU A 87 3.74 11.67 -20.94
N PRO A 88 4.08 11.70 -22.25
CA PRO A 88 4.79 10.58 -22.88
C PRO A 88 6.15 10.30 -22.22
N ALA A 89 6.91 11.36 -21.91
CA ALA A 89 8.21 11.24 -21.25
C ALA A 89 8.07 10.68 -19.82
N LEU A 90 7.05 11.12 -19.08
CA LEU A 90 6.73 10.60 -17.74
C LEU A 90 6.37 9.12 -17.77
N PHE A 91 5.56 8.68 -18.75
CA PHE A 91 5.22 7.26 -18.89
C PHE A 91 6.45 6.42 -19.25
N HIS A 92 7.33 6.90 -20.13
CA HIS A 92 8.59 6.22 -20.43
C HIS A 92 9.48 6.12 -19.19
N ALA A 93 9.64 7.19 -18.41
CA ALA A 93 10.41 7.17 -17.17
C ALA A 93 9.79 6.25 -16.12
N ALA A 94 8.46 6.20 -16.03
CA ALA A 94 7.75 5.28 -15.13
C ALA A 94 7.96 3.82 -15.53
N ILE A 95 7.95 3.51 -16.83
CA ILE A 95 8.29 2.18 -17.34
C ILE A 95 9.74 1.83 -16.99
N GLU A 96 10.70 2.72 -17.26
CA GLU A 96 12.11 2.50 -16.92
C GLU A 96 12.29 2.24 -15.41
N TYR A 97 11.68 3.06 -14.56
CA TYR A 97 11.70 2.87 -13.11
C TYR A 97 11.13 1.51 -12.71
N GLN A 98 9.98 1.12 -13.27
CA GLN A 98 9.29 -0.11 -12.90
C GLN A 98 9.96 -1.38 -13.45
N SER A 99 10.67 -1.26 -14.58
CA SER A 99 11.37 -2.36 -15.25
C SER A 99 12.75 -2.67 -14.67
N LYS A 100 13.29 -1.82 -13.79
CA LYS A 100 14.54 -2.13 -13.08
C LYS A 100 14.39 -3.42 -12.26
N PRO A 101 15.25 -4.44 -12.48
CA PRO A 101 15.14 -5.72 -11.78
C PRO A 101 15.40 -5.58 -10.27
N ASN A 102 16.30 -4.67 -9.89
CA ASN A 102 16.57 -4.31 -8.51
C ASN A 102 15.88 -2.98 -8.20
N LYS A 103 14.75 -3.07 -7.48
CA LYS A 103 14.03 -1.88 -6.99
C LYS A 103 14.62 -1.43 -5.67
N ASP A 104 14.81 -0.13 -5.53
CA ASP A 104 15.18 0.45 -4.24
C ASP A 104 13.97 0.34 -3.30
N PRO A 105 14.10 -0.36 -2.15
CA PRO A 105 12.98 -0.58 -1.23
C PRO A 105 12.51 0.71 -0.52
N TYR A 106 13.30 1.78 -0.56
CA TYR A 106 12.98 3.06 0.06
C TYR A 106 12.29 4.03 -0.90
N ALA A 107 12.33 3.75 -2.21
CA ALA A 107 11.81 4.64 -3.24
C ALA A 107 10.38 4.28 -3.64
N ASN A 108 9.49 5.26 -3.58
CA ASN A 108 8.12 5.15 -4.05
C ASN A 108 7.71 6.40 -4.81
N PHE A 109 6.91 6.23 -5.86
CA PHE A 109 6.31 7.34 -6.57
C PHE A 109 4.84 7.07 -6.86
N MET A 110 4.07 8.14 -7.00
CA MET A 110 2.70 8.12 -7.47
C MET A 110 2.52 9.21 -8.52
N MET A 111 2.11 8.80 -9.71
CA MET A 111 1.77 9.71 -10.80
C MET A 111 0.26 9.82 -10.92
N GLN A 112 -0.25 11.05 -10.94
CA GLN A 112 -1.67 11.34 -11.10
C GLN A 112 -1.85 12.35 -12.24
N ALA A 113 -2.73 12.03 -13.18
CA ALA A 113 -3.14 12.97 -14.20
C ALA A 113 -4.15 13.96 -13.60
N PHE A 114 -3.98 15.25 -13.88
CA PHE A 114 -4.92 16.28 -13.49
C PHE A 114 -5.37 17.00 -14.76
N THR A 115 -6.67 17.05 -14.99
CA THR A 115 -7.24 17.93 -16.02
C THR A 115 -7.71 19.19 -15.30
N THR A 116 -6.86 20.21 -15.26
CA THR A 116 -7.26 21.53 -14.73
C THR A 116 -7.42 22.53 -15.88
N ASN A 117 -8.01 23.69 -15.58
CA ASN A 117 -8.07 24.82 -16.53
C ASN A 117 -6.69 25.47 -16.75
N ALA A 118 -5.70 25.09 -15.93
CA ALA A 118 -4.29 25.45 -16.11
C ALA A 118 -3.56 24.35 -16.91
N SER A 119 -2.45 24.72 -17.55
CA SER A 119 -1.59 23.84 -18.36
C SER A 119 -0.94 22.67 -17.61
N VAL A 120 -1.36 22.36 -16.38
CA VAL A 120 -0.88 21.22 -15.60
C VAL A 120 -1.58 19.96 -16.11
N GLY A 121 -0.79 19.01 -16.61
CA GLY A 121 -1.26 17.72 -17.11
C GLY A 121 -1.05 16.56 -16.14
N ALA A 122 0.01 16.60 -15.34
CA ALA A 122 0.32 15.57 -14.36
C ALA A 122 1.05 16.09 -13.14
N VAL A 123 0.90 15.34 -12.05
CA VAL A 123 1.59 15.54 -10.78
C VAL A 123 2.27 14.23 -10.40
N LEU A 124 3.57 14.31 -10.14
CA LEU A 124 4.40 13.20 -9.69
C LEU A 124 4.76 13.42 -8.22
N ASN A 125 4.23 12.56 -7.35
CA ASN A 125 4.61 12.51 -5.95
C ASN A 125 5.78 11.53 -5.83
N MET A 126 6.85 11.95 -5.18
CA MET A 126 8.03 11.12 -4.93
C MET A 126 8.33 11.10 -3.44
N VAL A 127 8.66 9.92 -2.92
CA VAL A 127 9.05 9.72 -1.52
C VAL A 127 10.20 8.74 -1.46
N TYR A 128 11.24 9.13 -0.73
CA TYR A 128 12.41 8.34 -0.40
C TYR A 128 12.56 8.29 1.11
N LEU A 129 12.49 7.09 1.69
CA LEU A 129 12.47 6.89 3.14
C LEU A 129 13.83 7.12 3.85
N LYS A 130 14.74 7.87 3.23
CA LYS A 130 16.02 8.30 3.77
C LYS A 130 16.22 9.80 3.50
N PRO A 131 17.02 10.50 4.33
CA PRO A 131 17.36 11.91 4.12
C PRO A 131 18.44 12.08 3.05
N GLU A 132 18.18 11.55 1.85
CA GLU A 132 19.07 11.65 0.70
C GLU A 132 18.39 12.52 -0.37
N ALA A 133 18.96 13.70 -0.62
CA ALA A 133 18.45 14.60 -1.63
C ALA A 133 18.66 14.01 -3.03
N SER A 134 17.62 14.06 -3.86
CA SER A 134 17.65 13.60 -5.25
C SER A 134 18.21 12.18 -5.42
N PRO A 135 17.61 11.17 -4.77
CA PRO A 135 18.15 9.82 -4.74
C PRO A 135 18.22 9.22 -6.16
N PRO A 136 19.25 8.41 -6.47
CA PRO A 136 19.45 7.83 -7.81
C PRO A 136 18.27 6.96 -8.29
N ALA A 137 17.44 6.48 -7.38
CA ALA A 137 16.24 5.70 -7.70
C ALA A 137 15.30 6.44 -8.67
N PHE A 138 15.19 7.77 -8.56
CA PHE A 138 14.34 8.59 -9.44
C PHE A 138 15.11 9.23 -10.61
N SER A 139 16.32 8.76 -10.92
CA SER A 139 17.12 9.26 -12.06
C SER A 139 16.35 9.37 -13.38
N PRO A 140 15.42 8.45 -13.74
CA PRO A 140 14.69 8.55 -15.01
C PRO A 140 13.79 9.79 -15.12
N PHE A 141 13.39 10.38 -13.99
CA PHE A 141 12.48 11.52 -13.95
C PHE A 141 13.19 12.88 -13.96
N TYR A 142 14.50 12.93 -13.68
CA TYR A 142 15.23 14.18 -13.47
C TYR A 142 15.49 15.00 -14.72
N SER A 143 15.50 14.36 -15.90
CA SER A 143 15.68 15.04 -17.20
C SER A 143 14.39 15.66 -17.74
N ILE A 144 13.23 15.36 -17.15
CA ILE A 144 11.93 15.82 -17.65
C ILE A 144 11.65 17.24 -17.12
N PRO A 145 11.38 18.22 -17.99
CA PRO A 145 11.07 19.59 -17.58
C PRO A 145 9.82 19.67 -16.70
N THR A 146 9.93 20.38 -15.57
CA THR A 146 8.85 20.53 -14.57
C THR A 146 8.37 21.97 -14.51
N THR A 147 7.09 22.19 -14.25
CA THR A 147 6.52 23.53 -14.00
C THR A 147 6.58 23.94 -12.54
N GLY A 148 6.82 23.00 -11.64
CA GLY A 148 7.01 23.23 -10.22
C GLY A 148 7.64 22.03 -9.54
N ASP A 149 8.42 22.29 -8.49
CA ASP A 149 9.12 21.28 -7.71
C ASP A 149 9.10 21.69 -6.23
N THR A 150 8.56 20.81 -5.39
CA THR A 150 8.54 20.99 -3.92
C THR A 150 9.38 19.95 -3.19
N THR A 151 10.18 19.16 -3.92
CA THR A 151 10.98 18.08 -3.34
C THR A 151 12.07 18.61 -2.42
N LYS A 152 12.11 18.07 -1.20
CA LYS A 152 13.07 18.43 -0.16
C LYS A 152 13.16 17.30 0.87
N ILE A 153 14.13 17.41 1.76
CA ILE A 153 14.20 16.62 3.00
C ILE A 153 13.17 17.15 4.00
#